data_AF-A0A1F9QP46-F1
#
_entry.id   AF-A0A1F9QP46-F1
#
_cell.length_a   1.000
_cell.length_b   1.000
_cell.length_c   1.000
_cell.angle_alpha   90.00
_cell.angle_beta   90.00
_cell.angle_gamma   90.00
#
_symmetry.space_group_name_H-M   'P 1'
#
loop_
_entity.id
_entity.type
_entity.pdbx_description
1 polymer ?
#
loop_
_entity_poly.entity_id
_entity_poly.type
_entity_poly.pdbx_seq_one_letter_code
_entity_poly.pdbx_strand_id
1 'polypeptide(L)'
;MIKKSIIYKTNAGIEAYTKYVDSLKNRLGAAKIRVRVTRAELGNFGDHKKIAHGIIELRIDYGPGYRVYIGLHGNEVIVLLCAGDKSSQAKDIKKAIEYWDDYKRNL
;
A
#
# COMPACT_ATOMS: atom_id res chain seq x y z
N MET A 1 4.65 -6.28 18.96
CA MET A 1 3.92 -4.99 19.04
C MET A 1 3.05 -4.90 17.79
N ILE A 2 1.73 -4.72 17.94
CA ILE A 2 0.80 -4.60 16.81
C ILE A 2 0.90 -3.17 16.28
N LYS A 3 1.21 -2.99 15.00
CA LYS A 3 1.16 -1.71 14.31
C LYS A 3 -0.27 -1.51 13.79
N LYS A 4 -0.84 -0.32 13.99
CA LYS A 4 -2.14 0.02 13.40
C LYS A 4 -1.93 0.38 11.93
N SER A 5 -2.79 -0.06 11.02
CA SER A 5 -2.81 0.49 9.66
C SER A 5 -3.70 1.71 9.57
N ILE A 6 -3.25 2.69 8.79
CA ILE A 6 -4.03 3.86 8.40
C ILE A 6 -4.06 3.86 6.88
N ILE A 7 -5.26 3.93 6.30
CA ILE A 7 -5.38 4.15 4.85
C ILE A 7 -5.17 5.64 4.59
N TYR A 8 -4.19 5.97 3.78
CA TYR A 8 -3.92 7.35 3.41
C TYR A 8 -5.09 7.90 2.58
N LYS A 9 -5.49 9.12 2.93
CA LYS A 9 -6.56 9.88 2.30
C LYS A 9 -6.00 11.21 1.82
N THR A 10 -6.15 11.50 0.53
CA THR A 10 -5.73 12.80 -0.02
C THR A 10 -6.57 13.94 0.56
N ASN A 11 -6.12 15.18 0.39
CA ASN A 11 -6.90 16.39 0.75
C ASN A 11 -8.28 16.45 0.07
N ALA A 12 -8.42 15.83 -1.11
CA ALA A 12 -9.71 15.70 -1.81
C ALA A 12 -10.60 14.58 -1.24
N GLY A 13 -10.17 13.92 -0.17
CA GLY A 13 -10.88 12.84 0.49
C GLY A 13 -10.77 11.48 -0.20
N ILE A 14 -9.78 11.28 -1.08
CA ILE A 14 -9.65 10.05 -1.87
C ILE A 14 -8.72 9.06 -1.17
N GLU A 15 -9.23 7.85 -0.95
CA GLU A 15 -8.45 6.69 -0.47
C GLU A 15 -8.12 5.78 -1.67
N ALA A 16 -6.93 5.96 -2.26
CA ALA A 16 -6.54 5.25 -3.48
C ALA A 16 -6.52 3.72 -3.29
N TYR A 17 -6.04 3.26 -2.14
CA TYR A 17 -6.08 1.84 -1.77
C TYR A 17 -7.51 1.28 -1.74
N THR A 18 -8.40 1.91 -0.95
CA THR A 18 -9.80 1.46 -0.78
C THR A 18 -10.50 1.40 -2.14
N LYS A 19 -10.40 2.50 -2.92
CA LYS A 19 -10.99 2.58 -4.26
C LYS A 19 -10.49 1.47 -5.18
N TYR A 20 -9.19 1.19 -5.18
CA TYR A 20 -8.62 0.13 -6.00
C TYR A 20 -9.15 -1.25 -5.58
N VAL A 21 -9.04 -1.58 -4.30
CA VAL A 21 -9.43 -2.91 -3.78
C VAL A 21 -10.92 -3.19 -3.97
N ASP A 22 -11.78 -2.18 -3.80
CA ASP A 22 -13.22 -2.34 -3.96
C ASP A 22 -13.65 -2.45 -5.43
N SER A 23 -12.87 -1.87 -6.34
CA SER A 23 -13.09 -2.01 -7.79
C SER A 23 -12.70 -3.39 -8.36
N LEU A 24 -11.95 -4.21 -7.60
CA LEU A 24 -11.49 -5.51 -8.09
C LEU A 24 -12.65 -6.50 -8.26
N LYS A 25 -12.83 -6.98 -9.50
CA LYS A 25 -13.71 -8.12 -9.82
C LYS A 25 -13.21 -9.42 -9.17
N ASN A 26 -11.89 -9.59 -9.07
CA ASN A 26 -11.27 -10.77 -8.45
C ASN A 26 -11.34 -10.67 -6.91
N ARG A 27 -12.37 -11.25 -6.32
CA ARG A 27 -12.60 -11.22 -4.86
C ARG A 27 -11.49 -11.89 -4.06
N LEU A 28 -10.92 -12.99 -4.57
CA LEU A 28 -9.80 -13.67 -3.92
C LEU A 28 -8.52 -12.82 -3.95
N GLY A 29 -8.30 -12.07 -5.05
CA GLY A 29 -7.22 -11.09 -5.14
C GLY A 29 -7.36 -9.98 -4.09
N ALA A 30 -8.56 -9.41 -3.98
CA ALA A 30 -8.87 -8.40 -2.96
C ALA A 30 -8.67 -8.94 -1.52
N ALA A 31 -9.08 -10.17 -1.25
CA ALA A 31 -8.85 -10.80 0.06
C ALA A 31 -7.35 -10.99 0.36
N LYS A 32 -6.55 -11.45 -0.61
CA LYS A 32 -5.09 -11.60 -0.45
C LYS A 32 -4.39 -10.27 -0.21
N ILE A 33 -4.85 -9.20 -0.85
CA ILE A 33 -4.36 -7.82 -0.60
C ILE A 33 -4.61 -7.41 0.84
N ARG A 34 -5.86 -7.55 1.33
CA ARG A 34 -6.22 -7.20 2.72
C ARG A 34 -5.40 -8.02 3.73
N VAL A 35 -5.29 -9.33 3.53
CA VAL A 35 -4.47 -10.21 4.39
C VAL A 35 -3.00 -9.78 4.40
N ARG A 36 -2.44 -9.33 3.27
CA ARG A 36 -1.06 -8.83 3.23
C ARG A 36 -0.89 -7.56 4.06
N VAL A 37 -1.84 -6.65 4.04
CA VAL A 37 -1.84 -5.44 4.89
C VAL A 37 -1.92 -5.82 6.37
N THR A 38 -2.85 -6.71 6.75
CA THR A 38 -2.97 -7.20 8.14
C THR A 38 -1.71 -7.90 8.63
N ARG A 39 -0.99 -8.62 7.76
CA ARG A 39 0.31 -9.20 8.15
C ARG A 39 1.36 -8.13 8.38
N ALA A 40 1.39 -7.07 7.57
CA ALA A 40 2.30 -5.95 7.75
C ALA A 40 2.03 -5.18 9.07
N GLU A 41 0.77 -5.05 9.49
CA GLU A 41 0.39 -4.55 10.82
C GLU A 41 1.04 -5.35 11.95
N LEU A 42 1.17 -6.67 11.77
CA LEU A 42 1.85 -7.55 12.74
C LEU A 42 3.37 -7.54 12.61
N GLY A 43 3.94 -6.66 11.77
CA GLY A 43 5.37 -6.60 11.47
C GLY A 43 5.86 -7.67 10.49
N ASN A 44 4.95 -8.46 9.90
CA ASN A 44 5.27 -9.46 8.90
C ASN A 44 5.02 -8.93 7.49
N PHE A 45 6.06 -8.34 6.88
CA PHE A 45 5.98 -7.77 5.53
C PHE A 45 5.96 -8.84 4.42
N GLY A 46 6.37 -10.08 4.73
CA GLY A 46 6.53 -11.16 3.75
C GLY A 46 7.48 -10.76 2.61
N ASP A 47 7.16 -11.17 1.39
CA ASP A 47 7.88 -10.71 0.20
C ASP A 47 7.65 -9.20 -0.01
N HIS A 48 8.72 -8.41 0.14
CA HIS A 48 8.70 -6.96 0.05
C HIS A 48 9.97 -6.41 -0.60
N LYS A 49 9.93 -5.13 -0.96
CA LYS A 49 11.07 -4.36 -1.44
C LYS A 49 11.06 -2.99 -0.78
N LYS A 50 12.20 -2.58 -0.22
CA LYS A 50 12.40 -1.20 0.24
C LYS A 50 12.53 -0.30 -0.99
N ILE A 51 11.78 0.80 -0.98
CA ILE A 51 11.85 1.87 -1.96
C ILE A 51 12.55 3.07 -1.29
N ALA A 52 12.49 4.25 -1.89
CA ALA A 52 13.01 5.49 -1.31
C ALA A 52 12.09 6.06 -0.20
N HIS A 53 12.65 6.99 0.58
CA HIS A 53 11.91 7.81 1.56
C HIS A 53 11.18 7.05 2.67
N GLY A 54 11.53 5.79 2.94
CA GLY A 54 10.85 4.98 3.96
C GLY A 54 9.61 4.24 3.45
N ILE A 55 9.42 4.19 2.14
CA ILE A 55 8.34 3.44 1.49
C ILE A 55 8.76 1.99 1.29
N ILE A 56 7.81 1.07 1.47
CA ILE A 56 7.97 -0.36 1.23
C ILE A 56 6.90 -0.79 0.21
N GLU A 57 7.31 -1.56 -0.78
CA GLU A 57 6.44 -2.27 -1.70
C GLU A 57 6.22 -3.70 -1.19
N LEU A 58 4.99 -4.06 -0.86
CA LEU A 58 4.58 -5.43 -0.52
C LEU A 58 4.18 -6.15 -1.81
N ARG A 59 4.84 -7.27 -2.11
CA ARG A 59 4.64 -8.03 -3.34
C ARG A 59 3.76 -9.24 -3.09
N ILE A 60 2.68 -9.35 -3.85
CA ILE A 60 1.73 -10.46 -3.77
C ILE A 60 1.76 -11.18 -5.12
N ASP A 61 2.36 -12.36 -5.15
CA ASP A 61 2.42 -13.18 -6.37
C ASP A 61 1.11 -13.95 -6.54
N TYR A 62 0.10 -13.26 -7.07
CA TYR A 62 -1.21 -13.81 -7.39
C TYR A 62 -1.87 -12.98 -8.48
N GLY A 63 -2.51 -13.64 -9.44
CA GLY A 63 -3.14 -12.99 -10.58
C GLY A 63 -2.12 -12.15 -11.35
N PRO A 64 -2.35 -10.84 -11.53
CA PRO A 64 -1.43 -9.99 -12.29
C PRO A 64 -0.15 -9.61 -11.50
N GLY A 65 -0.06 -10.02 -10.23
CA GLY A 65 1.04 -9.67 -9.34
C GLY A 65 0.79 -8.35 -8.63
N TYR A 66 -0.13 -8.35 -7.66
CA TYR A 66 -0.50 -7.15 -6.91
C TYR A 66 0.67 -6.57 -6.09
N ARG A 67 0.64 -5.24 -5.92
CA ARG A 67 1.60 -4.45 -5.14
C ARG A 67 0.85 -3.53 -4.21
N VAL A 68 1.22 -3.52 -2.93
CA VAL A 68 0.72 -2.54 -1.95
C VAL A 68 1.90 -1.69 -1.52
N TYR A 69 1.79 -0.38 -1.67
CA TYR A 69 2.81 0.55 -1.24
C TYR A 69 2.44 1.11 0.13
N ILE A 70 3.36 0.99 1.08
CA ILE A 70 3.17 1.45 2.46
C ILE A 70 4.29 2.39 2.87
N GLY A 71 3.99 3.36 3.72
CA GLY A 71 4.97 4.10 4.52
C GLY A 71 4.98 3.59 5.95
N LEU A 72 6.12 3.68 6.63
CA LEU A 72 6.22 3.40 8.06
C LEU A 72 6.42 4.72 8.81
N HIS A 73 5.49 5.05 9.72
CA HIS A 73 5.61 6.19 10.62
C HIS A 73 5.47 5.74 12.07
N GLY A 74 6.55 5.80 12.86
CA GLY A 74 6.55 5.27 14.23
C GLY A 74 6.06 3.82 14.31
N ASN A 75 4.93 3.61 14.98
CA ASN A 75 4.27 2.31 15.12
C ASN A 75 3.08 2.10 14.18
N GLU A 76 2.98 2.87 13.11
CA GLU A 76 1.88 2.80 12.16
C GLU A 76 2.35 2.35 10.78
N VAL A 77 1.46 1.63 10.09
CA VAL A 77 1.60 1.26 8.68
C VAL A 77 0.66 2.15 7.88
N ILE A 78 1.22 3.08 7.11
CA ILE A 78 0.44 4.01 6.30
C ILE A 78 0.27 3.41 4.91
N VAL A 79 -0.94 2.96 4.57
CA VAL A 79 -1.24 2.31 3.29
C VAL A 79 -1.53 3.38 2.24
N LEU A 80 -0.64 3.53 1.27
CA LEU A 80 -0.63 4.64 0.32
C LEU A 80 -1.52 4.33 -0.90
N LEU A 81 -1.23 3.21 -1.58
CA LEU A 81 -1.98 2.76 -2.74
C LEU A 81 -1.76 1.27 -3.01
N CYS A 82 -2.62 0.70 -3.85
CA CYS A 82 -2.47 -0.64 -4.39
C CYS A 82 -2.49 -0.58 -5.92
N ALA A 83 -1.73 -1.46 -6.55
CA ALA A 83 -1.67 -1.64 -8.00
C ALA A 83 -1.59 -3.12 -8.35
N GLY A 84 -1.80 -3.44 -9.62
CA GLY A 84 -1.83 -4.82 -10.12
C GLY A 84 -1.46 -4.91 -11.58
N ASP A 85 -0.59 -4.01 -12.05
CA ASP A 85 0.02 -4.08 -13.37
C ASP A 85 1.50 -3.78 -13.23
N LYS A 86 2.36 -4.71 -13.65
CA LYS A 86 3.81 -4.56 -13.54
C LYS A 86 4.33 -3.47 -14.48
N SER A 87 3.64 -3.20 -15.59
CA SER A 87 4.01 -2.16 -16.55
C SER A 87 3.80 -0.75 -15.98
N SER A 88 2.88 -0.59 -15.02
CA SER A 88 2.64 0.70 -14.34
C SER A 88 3.51 0.92 -13.11
N GLN A 89 4.35 -0.06 -12.71
CA GLN A 89 5.06 -0.05 -11.43
C GLN A 89 5.87 1.24 -11.19
N ALA A 90 6.57 1.76 -12.20
CA ALA A 90 7.35 2.99 -12.07
C ALA A 90 6.44 4.21 -11.77
N LYS A 91 5.27 4.28 -12.42
CA LYS A 91 4.27 5.33 -12.17
C LYS A 91 3.66 5.18 -10.78
N ASP A 92 3.38 3.95 -10.36
CA ASP A 92 2.82 3.66 -9.03
C ASP A 92 3.80 4.02 -7.91
N ILE A 93 5.09 3.73 -8.09
CA ILE A 93 6.15 4.15 -7.15
C ILE A 93 6.20 5.67 -7.04
N LYS A 94 6.20 6.38 -8.17
CA LYS A 94 6.18 7.86 -8.16
C LYS A 94 4.97 8.39 -7.39
N LYS A 95 3.79 7.80 -7.63
CA LYS A 95 2.56 8.18 -6.93
C LYS A 95 2.61 7.89 -5.44
N ALA A 96 3.21 6.76 -5.04
CA ALA A 96 3.41 6.42 -3.64
C ALA A 96 4.33 7.43 -2.94
N ILE A 97 5.40 7.88 -3.60
CA ILE A 97 6.27 8.95 -3.09
C ILE A 97 5.48 10.25 -2.88
N GLU A 98 4.69 10.67 -3.87
CA GLU A 98 3.84 11.86 -3.75
C GLU A 98 2.88 11.77 -2.56
N TYR A 99 2.19 10.63 -2.39
CA TYR A 99 1.28 10.40 -1.27
C TYR A 99 1.98 10.36 0.08
N TRP A 100 3.18 9.79 0.13
CA TRP A 100 3.96 9.76 1.35
C TRP A 100 4.47 11.13 1.77
N ASP A 101 4.95 11.91 0.82
CA ASP A 101 5.40 13.28 1.09
C ASP A 101 4.25 14.20 1.45
N ASP A 102 3.06 13.97 0.89
CA ASP A 102 1.85 14.68 1.29
C ASP A 102 1.40 14.28 2.71
N TYR A 103 1.37 12.99 3.03
CA TYR A 103 1.08 12.52 4.39
C TYR A 103 2.01 13.15 5.42
N LYS A 104 3.33 13.12 5.18
CA LYS A 104 4.33 13.73 6.09
C LYS A 104 4.19 15.24 6.25
N ARG A 105 3.69 15.95 5.23
CA ARG A 105 3.45 17.41 5.29
C ARG A 105 2.24 17.77 6.15
N ASN A 106 1.34 16.83 6.37
CA ASN A 106 0.10 17.01 7.13
C ASN A 106 0.09 16.21 8.46
N LEU A 107 1.26 15.74 8.92
CA LEU A 107 1.47 15.22 10.27
C LEU A 107 1.41 16.37 11.29
#